data_AF-A0A6S7H4M1-F1
#
_entry.id   AF-A0A6S7H4M1-F1
#
_cell.length_a   1.000
_cell.length_b   1.000
_cell.length_c   1.000
_cell.angle_alpha   90.00
_cell.angle_beta   90.00
_cell.angle_gamma   90.00
#
_symmetry.space_group_name_H-M   'P 1'
#
loop_
_entity.id
_entity.type
_entity.pdbx_description
1 polymer ?
#
loop_
_entity_poly.entity_id
_entity_poly.type
_entity_poly.pdbx_seq_one_letter_code
_entity_poly.pdbx_strand_id
1 'polypeptide(L)'
;MVDLAAHQSCWGCPLYYHALKSVEMKIKLLIDALNQTQDSSGQPMLDGTLVVIVSDHGGWRNGHDFNKPFSALVDIPILIRGPDALKNNSLESKYVSSLDVAATVLNAIGVEKSEFMRGQVLEQIYP
;
A
#
# COMPACT_ATOMS: atom_id res chain seq x y z
N MET A 1 15.46 7.26 -3.85
CA MET A 1 14.63 6.25 -3.15
C MET A 1 14.27 6.83 -1.79
N VAL A 2 13.05 6.63 -1.30
CA VAL A 2 12.56 7.26 -0.05
C VAL A 2 13.37 6.78 1.15
N ASP A 3 13.60 5.47 1.26
CA ASP A 3 14.40 4.88 2.33
C ASP A 3 15.86 5.40 2.34
N LEU A 4 16.56 5.41 1.19
CA LEU A 4 17.92 5.97 1.09
C LEU A 4 18.00 7.43 1.57
N ALA A 5 17.03 8.26 1.19
CA ALA A 5 16.96 9.65 1.62
C ALA A 5 16.77 9.78 3.14
N ALA A 6 16.04 8.83 3.74
CA ALA A 6 15.78 8.78 5.16
C ALA A 6 17.02 8.34 5.95
N HIS A 7 17.73 7.30 5.50
CA HIS A 7 19.03 6.89 6.06
C HIS A 7 20.06 8.02 6.03
N GLN A 8 20.12 8.76 4.93
CA GLN A 8 21.06 9.88 4.76
C GLN A 8 20.74 11.09 5.64
N SER A 9 19.48 11.34 5.97
CA SER A 9 19.06 12.58 6.65
C SER A 9 18.16 12.33 7.84
N CYS A 10 16.86 12.08 7.62
CA CYS A 10 15.98 11.44 8.59
C CYS A 10 14.61 11.07 7.95
N TRP A 11 13.87 10.12 8.52
CA TRP A 11 12.45 9.95 8.25
C TRP A 11 11.69 11.21 8.66
N GLY A 12 10.86 11.75 7.77
CA GLY A 12 10.13 13.00 8.01
C GLY A 12 10.96 14.29 7.85
N CYS A 13 12.22 14.22 7.42
CA CYS A 13 13.02 15.40 7.09
C CYS A 13 12.69 15.97 5.70
N PRO A 14 13.12 17.20 5.38
CA PRO A 14 12.91 17.80 4.04
C PRO A 14 13.41 16.93 2.88
N LEU A 15 14.57 16.27 3.03
CA LEU A 15 15.11 15.37 2.00
C LEU A 15 14.20 14.15 1.78
N TYR A 16 13.66 13.57 2.87
CA TYR A 16 12.68 12.49 2.80
C TYR A 16 11.42 12.94 2.04
N TYR A 17 10.85 14.10 2.37
CA TYR A 17 9.66 14.59 1.68
C TYR A 17 9.90 14.94 0.20
N HIS A 18 11.10 15.40 -0.16
CA HIS A 18 11.47 15.59 -1.55
C HIS A 18 11.51 14.26 -2.32
N ALA A 19 12.08 13.22 -1.71
CA ALA A 19 12.07 11.87 -2.28
C ALA A 19 10.64 11.29 -2.36
N LEU A 20 9.80 11.56 -1.36
CA LEU A 20 8.41 11.12 -1.32
C LEU A 20 7.59 11.72 -2.47
N LYS A 21 7.74 13.02 -2.76
CA LYS A 21 7.11 13.66 -3.94
C LYS A 21 7.48 12.97 -5.24
N SER A 22 8.71 12.47 -5.35
CA SER A 22 9.14 11.72 -6.54
C SER A 22 8.47 10.35 -6.66
N VAL A 23 8.13 9.70 -5.54
CA VAL A 23 7.33 8.47 -5.55
C VAL A 23 5.88 8.76 -5.87
N GLU A 24 5.29 9.81 -5.28
CA GLU A 24 3.93 10.26 -5.57
C GLU A 24 3.73 10.51 -7.08
N MET A 25 4.66 11.23 -7.73
CA MET A 25 4.59 11.46 -9.18
C MET A 25 4.61 10.16 -10.01
N LYS A 26 5.36 9.14 -9.57
CA LYS A 26 5.40 7.84 -10.24
C LYS A 26 4.11 7.06 -10.05
N ILE A 27 3.53 7.09 -8.84
CA ILE A 27 2.22 6.50 -8.57
C ILE A 27 1.16 7.17 -9.46
N LYS A 28 1.16 8.51 -9.51
CA LYS A 28 0.27 9.26 -10.40
C LYS A 28 0.42 8.83 -11.86
N LEU A 29 1.65 8.69 -12.36
CA LEU A 29 1.89 8.25 -13.73
C LEU A 29 1.28 6.87 -14.02
N LEU A 30 1.41 5.91 -13.09
CA LEU A 30 0.83 4.57 -13.25
C LEU A 30 -0.71 4.61 -13.23
N ILE A 31 -1.30 5.38 -12.32
CA ILE A 31 -2.76 5.54 -12.24
C ILE A 31 -3.30 6.22 -13.49
N ASP A 32 -2.64 7.29 -13.95
CA ASP A 32 -3.03 8.00 -15.17
C ASP A 32 -2.94 7.07 -16.40
N ALA A 33 -1.89 6.25 -16.49
CA ALA A 33 -1.72 5.29 -17.59
C ALA A 33 -2.84 4.23 -17.59
N LEU A 34 -3.20 3.68 -16.43
CA LEU A 34 -4.31 2.73 -16.29
C LEU A 34 -5.67 3.39 -16.62
N ASN A 35 -5.84 4.66 -16.28
CA ASN A 35 -7.08 5.39 -16.53
C ASN A 35 -7.25 5.80 -18.01
N GLN A 36 -6.15 6.06 -18.71
CA GLN A 36 -6.15 6.49 -20.10
C GLN A 36 -6.12 5.32 -21.09
N THR A 37 -5.67 4.15 -20.66
CA THR A 37 -5.64 2.93 -21.48
C THR A 37 -6.97 2.20 -21.37
N GLN A 38 -7.55 1.83 -22.51
CA GLN A 38 -8.77 1.03 -22.56
C GLN A 38 -8.46 -0.46 -22.59
N ASP A 39 -9.28 -1.24 -21.90
CA ASP A 39 -9.29 -2.70 -22.03
C ASP A 39 -10.01 -3.16 -23.32
N SER A 40 -10.14 -4.47 -23.52
CA SER A 40 -10.81 -5.04 -24.70
C SER A 40 -12.31 -4.71 -24.79
N SER A 41 -12.93 -4.27 -23.70
CA SER A 41 -14.33 -3.84 -23.65
C SER A 41 -14.50 -2.33 -23.92
N GLY A 42 -13.39 -1.59 -24.07
CA GLY A 42 -13.39 -0.14 -24.26
C GLY A 42 -13.49 0.67 -22.98
N GLN A 43 -13.43 0.05 -21.80
CA GLN A 43 -13.45 0.74 -20.51
C GLN A 43 -12.02 1.07 -20.03
N PRO A 44 -11.82 2.13 -19.22
CA PRO A 44 -10.53 2.36 -18.57
C PRO A 44 -10.04 1.12 -17.83
N MET A 45 -8.80 0.68 -18.10
CA MET A 45 -8.21 -0.48 -17.40
C MET A 45 -8.20 -0.31 -15.88
N LEU A 46 -8.13 0.93 -15.41
CA LEU A 46 -8.18 1.26 -13.99
C LEU A 46 -9.46 0.76 -13.30
N ASP A 47 -10.60 0.68 -13.99
CA ASP A 47 -11.87 0.26 -13.39
C ASP A 47 -11.86 -1.22 -13.00
N GLY A 48 -11.20 -2.06 -13.80
CA GLY A 48 -10.98 -3.49 -13.51
C GLY A 48 -9.75 -3.80 -12.66
N THR A 49 -8.94 -2.80 -12.30
CA THR A 49 -7.64 -3.02 -11.63
C THR A 49 -7.72 -2.83 -10.12
N LEU A 50 -7.29 -3.85 -9.39
CA LEU A 50 -6.94 -3.74 -7.97
C LEU A 50 -5.58 -3.05 -7.82
N VAL A 51 -5.56 -1.89 -7.17
CA VAL A 51 -4.36 -1.14 -6.81
C VAL A 51 -4.13 -1.26 -5.32
N VAL A 52 -2.96 -1.76 -4.94
CA VAL A 52 -2.50 -1.85 -3.54
C VAL A 52 -1.19 -1.09 -3.40
N ILE A 53 -1.17 -0.10 -2.52
CA ILE A 53 0.05 0.65 -2.15
C ILE A 53 0.39 0.27 -0.71
N VAL A 54 1.58 -0.27 -0.51
CA VAL A 54 2.06 -0.75 0.79
C VAL A 54 3.54 -0.40 0.97
N SER A 55 3.98 -0.22 2.21
CA SER A 55 5.40 -0.14 2.59
C SER A 55 5.82 -1.44 3.28
N ASP A 56 7.09 -1.83 3.14
CA ASP A 56 7.67 -2.96 3.86
C ASP A 56 7.92 -2.61 5.35
N HIS A 57 8.36 -1.38 5.61
CA HIS A 57 8.56 -0.84 6.95
C HIS A 57 8.36 0.68 7.01
N GLY A 58 8.32 1.19 8.24
CA GLY A 58 8.43 2.61 8.57
C GLY A 58 9.87 3.01 8.90
N GLY A 59 10.08 4.01 9.74
CA GLY A 59 11.40 4.32 10.27
C GLY A 59 11.42 5.49 11.23
N TRP A 60 12.55 5.60 11.94
CA TRP A 60 12.73 6.63 12.97
C TRP A 60 14.14 7.21 12.91
N ARG A 61 14.23 8.54 12.89
CA ARG A 61 15.49 9.26 12.69
C ARG A 61 16.17 8.78 11.41
N ASN A 62 17.24 8.00 11.48
CA ASN A 62 18.05 7.59 10.32
C ASN A 62 18.19 6.07 10.25
N GLY A 63 17.30 5.33 10.90
CA GLY A 63 17.28 3.89 10.77
C GLY A 63 15.89 3.29 10.97
N HIS A 64 15.82 2.00 10.69
CA HIS A 64 14.64 1.17 10.87
C HIS A 64 15.00 -0.13 11.61
N ASP A 65 16.12 -0.15 12.34
CA ASP A 65 16.44 -1.21 13.29
C ASP A 65 15.41 -1.20 14.43
N PHE A 66 15.24 -2.32 15.15
CA PHE A 66 14.30 -2.52 16.27
C PHE A 66 14.58 -1.63 17.51
N ASN A 67 14.59 -0.31 17.30
CA ASN A 67 14.81 0.75 18.25
C ASN A 67 13.47 1.44 18.57
N LYS A 68 13.38 2.16 19.69
CA LYS A 68 12.18 2.94 20.02
C LYS A 68 12.12 4.25 19.20
N PRO A 69 10.93 4.70 18.76
CA PRO A 69 9.60 4.12 19.00
C PRO A 69 9.21 3.05 17.97
N PHE A 70 8.78 1.88 18.45
CA PHE A 70 8.46 0.72 17.61
C PHE A 70 7.34 0.97 16.60
N SER A 71 6.30 1.74 16.97
CA SER A 71 5.19 2.09 16.08
C SER A 71 5.66 2.79 14.81
N ALA A 72 6.63 3.72 14.91
CA ALA A 72 7.18 4.40 13.74
C ALA A 72 7.86 3.44 12.74
N LEU A 73 8.24 2.23 13.18
CA LEU A 73 8.91 1.23 12.36
C LEU A 73 7.94 0.23 11.71
N VAL A 74 6.80 -0.05 12.36
CA VAL A 74 5.87 -1.11 11.93
C VAL A 74 4.54 -0.59 11.42
N ASP A 75 4.15 0.64 11.79
CA ASP A 75 2.95 1.27 11.27
C ASP A 75 3.25 1.79 9.87
N ILE A 76 2.79 1.02 8.89
CA ILE A 76 3.01 1.26 7.46
C ILE A 76 1.72 1.71 6.77
N PRO A 77 1.80 2.49 5.68
CA PRO A 77 0.63 2.76 4.86
C PRO A 77 0.18 1.47 4.16
N ILE A 78 -1.12 1.19 4.20
CA ILE A 78 -1.80 0.21 3.35
C ILE A 78 -2.99 0.95 2.72
N LEU A 79 -2.94 1.17 1.41
CA LEU A 79 -4.01 1.79 0.64
C LEU A 79 -4.49 0.80 -0.41
N ILE A 80 -5.81 0.57 -0.47
CA ILE A 80 -6.41 -0.38 -1.40
C ILE A 80 -7.53 0.32 -2.17
N ARG A 81 -7.51 0.17 -3.49
CA ARG A 81 -8.57 0.60 -4.41
C ARG A 81 -8.84 -0.54 -5.39
N GLY A 82 -10.09 -0.88 -5.63
CA GLY A 82 -10.48 -1.83 -6.67
C GLY A 82 -11.96 -1.71 -7.01
N PRO A 83 -12.42 -2.44 -8.05
CA PRO A 83 -13.82 -2.42 -8.50
C PRO A 83 -14.82 -2.71 -7.37
N ASP A 84 -14.51 -3.69 -6.51
CA ASP A 84 -15.37 -4.11 -5.40
C ASP A 84 -14.92 -3.56 -4.04
N ALA A 85 -13.92 -2.67 -4.01
CA ALA A 85 -13.47 -2.05 -2.77
C ALA A 85 -14.39 -0.88 -2.39
N LEU A 86 -14.89 -0.87 -1.16
CA LEU A 86 -15.68 0.22 -0.61
C LEU A 86 -14.93 1.55 -0.70
N LYS A 87 -15.57 2.56 -1.30
CA LYS A 87 -15.05 3.92 -1.33
C LYS A 87 -15.05 4.51 0.07
N ASN A 88 -13.94 5.15 0.46
CA ASN A 88 -13.75 5.85 1.74
C ASN A 88 -13.89 4.96 2.98
N ASN A 89 -13.65 3.66 2.87
CA ASN A 89 -13.60 2.83 4.07
C ASN A 89 -12.29 3.07 4.83
N SER A 90 -12.40 3.25 6.15
CA SER A 90 -11.25 3.37 7.04
C SER A 90 -11.16 2.13 7.93
N LEU A 91 -9.97 1.55 7.99
CA LEU A 91 -9.66 0.42 8.87
C LEU A 91 -9.09 0.89 10.22
N GLU A 92 -9.18 2.19 10.56
CA GLU A 92 -8.56 2.80 11.75
C GLU A 92 -8.92 2.14 13.09
N SER A 93 -10.08 1.47 13.17
CA SER A 93 -10.51 0.77 14.39
C SER A 93 -10.02 -0.69 14.49
N LYS A 94 -9.25 -1.17 13.50
CA LYS A 94 -8.74 -2.55 13.45
C LYS A 94 -7.22 -2.59 13.39
N TYR A 95 -6.67 -3.60 14.08
CA TYR A 95 -5.28 -3.98 13.87
C TYR A 95 -5.17 -4.71 12.54
N VAL A 96 -4.39 -4.15 11.62
CA VAL A 96 -4.12 -4.72 10.29
C VAL A 96 -2.64 -5.07 10.21
N SER A 97 -2.35 -6.28 9.74
CA SER A 97 -0.99 -6.75 9.49
C SER A 97 -0.66 -6.65 7.99
N SER A 98 0.63 -6.44 7.67
CA SER A 98 1.12 -6.60 6.29
C SER A 98 0.84 -7.99 5.71
N LEU A 99 0.71 -9.02 6.56
CA LEU A 99 0.33 -10.37 6.14
C LEU A 99 -1.09 -10.44 5.56
N ASP A 100 -1.99 -9.58 6.02
CA ASP A 100 -3.39 -9.55 5.58
C ASP A 100 -3.51 -9.06 4.13
N VAL A 101 -2.55 -8.26 3.66
CA VAL A 101 -2.52 -7.72 2.29
C VAL A 101 -2.47 -8.85 1.27
N ALA A 102 -1.56 -9.82 1.44
CA ALA A 102 -1.42 -10.93 0.50
C ALA A 102 -2.67 -11.83 0.48
N ALA A 103 -3.26 -12.12 1.66
CA ALA A 103 -4.50 -12.88 1.74
C ALA A 103 -5.66 -12.15 1.05
N THR A 104 -5.75 -10.84 1.23
CA THR A 104 -6.79 -9.98 0.61
C THR A 104 -6.64 -9.92 -0.91
N VAL A 105 -5.42 -9.79 -1.43
CA VAL A 105 -5.18 -9.80 -2.89
C VAL A 105 -5.57 -11.13 -3.52
N LEU A 106 -5.20 -12.26 -2.91
CA LEU A 106 -5.59 -13.58 -3.40
C LEU A 106 -7.11 -13.75 -3.42
N ASN A 107 -7.79 -13.34 -2.35
CA ASN A 107 -9.25 -13.34 -2.29
C ASN A 107 -9.87 -12.49 -3.40
N ALA A 108 -9.36 -11.28 -3.63
CA ALA A 108 -9.87 -10.36 -4.66
C ALA A 108 -9.78 -10.92 -6.08
N ILE A 109 -8.81 -11.82 -6.35
CA ILE A 109 -8.65 -12.48 -7.66
C ILE A 109 -9.25 -13.89 -7.69
N GLY A 110 -9.98 -14.31 -6.65
CA GLY A 110 -10.64 -15.62 -6.58
C GLY A 110 -9.67 -16.80 -6.36
N VAL A 111 -8.50 -16.56 -5.77
CA VAL A 111 -7.51 -17.60 -5.45
C VAL A 111 -7.54 -17.90 -3.96
N GLU A 112 -7.64 -19.19 -3.61
CA GLU A 112 -7.54 -19.62 -2.21
C GLU A 112 -6.12 -19.43 -1.66
N LYS A 113 -6.02 -18.88 -0.44
CA LYS A 113 -4.73 -18.75 0.24
C LYS A 113 -4.21 -20.10 0.72
N SER A 114 -2.89 -20.29 0.71
CA SER A 114 -2.25 -21.47 1.29
C SER A 114 -2.50 -21.59 2.79
N GLU A 115 -2.52 -22.83 3.31
CA GLU A 115 -2.61 -23.12 4.75
C GLU A 115 -1.47 -22.49 5.58
N PHE A 116 -0.32 -22.20 4.96
CA PHE A 116 0.82 -21.56 5.63
C PHE A 116 0.66 -20.03 5.77
N MET A 117 -0.26 -19.41 5.04
CA MET A 117 -0.52 -17.98 5.14
C MET A 117 -1.34 -17.65 6.39
N ARG A 118 -0.75 -16.83 7.27
CA ARG A 118 -1.35 -16.42 8.55
C ARG A 118 -2.24 -15.17 8.45
N GLY A 119 -2.04 -14.36 7.41
CA GLY A 119 -2.87 -13.20 7.14
C GLY A 119 -4.34 -13.58 6.92
N GLN A 120 -5.21 -12.66 7.29
CA GLN A 120 -6.65 -12.75 7.11
C GLN A 120 -7.09 -11.86 5.95
N VAL A 121 -8.18 -12.24 5.29
CA VAL A 121 -8.82 -11.37 4.30
C VAL A 121 -9.38 -10.16 5.05
N LEU A 122 -9.09 -8.96 4.54
CA LEU A 122 -9.66 -7.72 5.05
C LEU A 122 -11.10 -7.55 4.57
N GLU A 123 -12.00 -8.42 5.03
CA GLU A 123 -13.40 -8.49 4.57
C GLU A 123 -14.12 -7.14 4.62
N GLN A 124 -13.69 -6.24 5.50
CA GLN A 124 -14.29 -4.92 5.66
C GLN A 124 -14.16 -4.07 4.40
N ILE A 125 -13.18 -4.31 3.54
CA ILE A 125 -13.01 -3.50 2.33
C ILE A 125 -14.04 -3.84 1.25
N TYR A 126 -14.83 -4.90 1.41
CA TYR A 126 -15.87 -5.33 0.47
C TYR A 126 -17.27 -4.90 0.96
N PRO A 127 -18.25 -4.76 0.04
CA PRO A 127 -19.64 -4.47 0.37
C PRO A 127 -20.38 -5.58 1.13
#